data_AF-K1RPR3-F1
#
_entry.id   AF-K1RPR3-F1
#
_cell.length_a   1.000
_cell.length_b   1.000
_cell.length_c   1.000
_cell.angle_alpha   90.00
_cell.angle_beta   90.00
_cell.angle_gamma   90.00
#
_symmetry.space_group_name_H-M   'P 1'
#
loop_
_entity.id
_entity.type
_entity.pdbx_description
1 polymer ?
#
loop_
_entity_poly.entity_id
_entity_poly.type
_entity_poly.pdbx_seq_one_letter_code
_entity_poly.pdbx_strand_id
1 'polypeptide(L)'
;MKVSSDHYYDRTSLSDIRLVSTYGFDDNDIDALKKGLPDVDVYPGYFTDAYVNTDSGEKKVARVYSLDKTGENNPYSSLQIVDGRLPEKENECVIDSGKLLAHYKVGDKLTLCGDEDTDIDGTLSVKEFTIVGKFASPMYISDAERGNTTIGSGSVYMICYIPESCFKTEVYTQVM
;
A
#
# COMPACT_ATOMS: atom_id res chain seq x y z
N MET A 1 -3.89 18.50 -21.69
CA MET A 1 -4.13 17.59 -20.55
C MET A 1 -3.58 16.18 -20.78
N LYS A 2 -3.71 15.55 -21.95
CA LYS A 2 -3.07 14.23 -22.21
C LYS A 2 -1.54 14.23 -22.01
N VAL A 3 -0.84 15.18 -22.62
CA VAL A 3 0.64 15.29 -22.56
C VAL A 3 1.17 15.53 -21.13
N SER A 4 0.41 16.22 -20.28
CA SER A 4 0.81 16.47 -18.89
C SER A 4 0.56 15.28 -17.96
N SER A 5 -0.43 14.44 -18.28
CA SER A 5 -0.73 13.22 -17.52
C SER A 5 0.20 12.08 -17.89
N ASP A 6 0.47 11.85 -19.19
CA ASP A 6 1.49 10.88 -19.65
C ASP A 6 2.84 11.16 -19.00
N HIS A 7 3.34 12.41 -19.11
CA HIS A 7 4.61 12.77 -18.50
C HIS A 7 4.63 12.62 -16.98
N TYR A 8 3.49 12.74 -16.31
CA TYR A 8 3.42 12.51 -14.87
C TYR A 8 3.52 11.01 -14.56
N TYR A 9 2.77 10.16 -15.29
CA TYR A 9 2.78 8.72 -15.10
C TYR A 9 4.11 8.08 -15.50
N ASP A 10 4.68 8.47 -16.64
CA ASP A 10 6.00 8.02 -17.09
C ASP A 10 7.09 8.37 -16.07
N ARG A 11 7.01 9.57 -15.47
CA ARG A 11 8.00 10.03 -14.48
C ARG A 11 7.86 9.34 -13.14
N THR A 12 6.66 8.87 -12.80
CA THR A 12 6.42 8.11 -11.57
C THR A 12 6.42 6.60 -11.81
N SER A 13 6.64 6.21 -13.06
CA SER A 13 6.72 4.85 -13.59
C SER A 13 5.49 3.99 -13.34
N LEU A 14 4.29 4.60 -13.20
CA LEU A 14 3.05 3.97 -12.70
C LEU A 14 2.77 2.61 -13.36
N SER A 15 2.47 1.58 -12.54
CA SER A 15 2.11 0.23 -13.01
C SER A 15 0.91 0.25 -13.97
N ASP A 16 1.04 -0.43 -15.11
CA ASP A 16 -0.04 -0.55 -16.11
C ASP A 16 -1.14 -1.54 -15.68
N ILE A 17 -0.75 -2.65 -15.01
CA ILE A 17 -1.64 -3.76 -14.67
C ILE A 17 -1.42 -4.14 -13.21
N ARG A 18 -2.51 -4.39 -12.47
CA ARG A 18 -2.47 -4.95 -11.12
C ARG A 18 -3.32 -6.21 -11.06
N LEU A 19 -2.69 -7.34 -10.76
CA LEU A 19 -3.33 -8.61 -10.49
C LEU A 19 -3.56 -8.73 -8.97
N VAL A 20 -4.76 -9.18 -8.59
CA VAL A 20 -5.15 -9.39 -7.19
C VAL A 20 -5.78 -10.77 -7.07
N SER A 21 -5.33 -11.55 -6.09
CA SER A 21 -5.82 -12.91 -5.85
C SER A 21 -6.24 -13.07 -4.39
N THR A 22 -7.40 -13.69 -4.16
CA THR A 22 -7.82 -14.11 -2.81
C THR A 22 -7.12 -15.40 -2.36
N TYR A 23 -6.61 -16.19 -3.30
CA TYR A 23 -5.86 -17.42 -3.02
C TYR A 23 -4.35 -17.16 -2.85
N GLY A 24 -3.90 -15.99 -3.30
CA GLY A 24 -2.50 -15.61 -3.38
C GLY A 24 -1.82 -16.09 -4.67
N PHE A 25 -0.57 -15.67 -4.85
CA PHE A 25 0.38 -16.11 -5.87
C PHE A 25 1.60 -16.69 -5.16
N ASP A 26 2.08 -17.84 -5.63
CA ASP A 26 3.32 -18.44 -5.13
C ASP A 26 4.50 -18.11 -6.05
N ASP A 27 5.72 -18.50 -5.65
CA ASP A 27 6.91 -18.25 -6.46
C ASP A 27 6.86 -18.93 -7.84
N ASN A 28 6.13 -20.05 -8.00
CA ASN A 28 5.96 -20.70 -9.31
C ASN A 28 5.10 -19.84 -10.25
N ASP A 29 4.06 -19.21 -9.73
CA ASP A 29 3.21 -18.27 -10.48
C ASP A 29 4.04 -17.06 -10.93
N ILE A 30 4.86 -16.50 -10.04
CA ILE A 30 5.74 -15.36 -10.38
C ILE A 30 6.76 -15.75 -11.45
N ASP A 31 7.36 -16.93 -11.32
CA ASP A 31 8.28 -17.48 -12.32
C ASP A 31 7.61 -17.69 -13.68
N ALA A 32 6.37 -18.19 -13.68
CA ALA A 32 5.60 -18.40 -14.90
C ALA A 32 5.28 -17.07 -15.60
N LEU A 33 4.91 -16.03 -14.84
CA LEU A 33 4.68 -14.69 -15.36
C LEU A 33 5.96 -14.12 -15.99
N LYS A 34 7.09 -14.16 -15.28
CA LYS A 34 8.39 -13.66 -15.78
C LYS A 34 8.85 -14.38 -17.05
N LYS A 35 8.64 -15.70 -17.14
CA LYS A 35 8.99 -16.50 -18.32
C LYS A 35 8.04 -16.27 -19.50
N GLY A 36 6.74 -16.09 -19.21
CA GLY A 36 5.71 -15.89 -20.22
C GLY A 36 5.68 -14.48 -20.80
N LEU A 37 6.15 -13.49 -20.03
CA LEU A 37 6.12 -12.07 -20.36
C LEU A 37 7.53 -11.47 -20.20
N PRO A 38 8.51 -11.83 -21.05
CA PRO A 38 9.91 -11.43 -20.88
C PRO A 38 10.17 -9.92 -21.03
N ASP A 39 9.23 -9.19 -21.65
CA ASP A 39 9.29 -7.73 -21.83
C ASP A 39 8.45 -6.97 -20.77
N VAL A 40 7.94 -7.66 -19.75
CA VAL A 40 7.13 -7.08 -18.67
C VAL A 40 7.88 -7.28 -17.36
N ASP A 41 8.08 -6.18 -16.65
CA ASP A 41 8.59 -6.24 -15.30
C ASP A 41 7.50 -6.73 -14.34
N VAL A 42 7.83 -7.66 -13.45
CA VAL A 42 6.87 -8.34 -12.55
C VAL A 42 7.24 -8.11 -11.09
N TYR A 43 6.37 -7.43 -10.36
CA TYR A 43 6.54 -7.03 -8.97
C TYR A 43 5.50 -7.68 -8.06
N PRO A 44 5.82 -8.84 -7.47
CA PRO A 44 4.97 -9.43 -6.45
C PRO A 44 4.98 -8.57 -5.18
N GLY A 45 3.87 -8.58 -4.45
CA GLY A 45 3.80 -7.91 -3.17
C GLY A 45 2.55 -8.29 -2.39
N TYR A 46 2.44 -7.70 -1.22
CA TYR A 46 1.34 -7.93 -0.31
C TYR A 46 0.54 -6.66 -0.14
N PHE A 47 -0.75 -6.83 0.01
CA PHE A 47 -1.64 -5.81 0.50
C PHE A 47 -2.72 -6.44 1.37
N THR A 48 -3.23 -5.65 2.30
CA THR A 48 -4.43 -5.96 3.08
C THR A 48 -5.21 -4.68 3.35
N ASP A 49 -6.50 -4.82 3.65
CA ASP A 49 -7.32 -3.70 4.12
C ASP A 49 -7.54 -3.90 5.63
N ALA A 50 -7.33 -2.86 6.42
CA ALA A 50 -7.45 -2.87 7.88
C ALA A 50 -8.25 -1.66 8.38
N TYR A 51 -8.84 -1.75 9.58
CA TYR A 51 -9.44 -0.60 10.21
C TYR A 51 -8.39 0.28 10.89
N VAL A 52 -8.60 1.58 10.84
CA VAL A 52 -7.89 2.59 11.59
C VAL A 52 -8.90 3.45 12.35
N ASN A 53 -8.61 3.74 13.62
CA ASN A 53 -9.40 4.70 14.38
C ASN A 53 -8.90 6.11 14.08
N THR A 54 -9.80 7.02 13.73
CA THR A 54 -9.49 8.44 13.60
C THR A 54 -9.60 9.14 14.96
N ASP A 55 -9.07 10.35 15.05
CA ASP A 55 -9.18 11.21 16.25
C ASP A 55 -10.64 11.49 16.64
N SER A 56 -11.59 11.39 15.69
CA SER A 56 -13.03 11.53 15.93
C SER A 56 -13.69 10.28 16.52
N GLY A 57 -12.93 9.19 16.73
CA GLY A 57 -13.45 7.90 17.20
C GLY A 57 -14.15 7.06 16.13
N GLU A 58 -14.12 7.49 14.86
CA GLU A 58 -14.69 6.73 13.76
C GLU A 58 -13.70 5.67 13.25
N LYS A 59 -14.21 4.47 12.97
CA LYS A 59 -13.44 3.47 12.23
C LYS A 59 -13.46 3.80 10.74
N LYS A 60 -12.28 3.96 10.16
CA LYS A 60 -12.06 4.10 8.71
C LYS A 60 -11.22 2.95 8.19
N VAL A 61 -11.15 2.79 6.87
CA VAL A 61 -10.35 1.72 6.24
C VAL A 61 -9.02 2.26 5.73
N ALA A 62 -7.93 1.64 6.17
CA ALA A 62 -6.60 1.81 5.63
C ALA A 62 -6.30 0.66 4.67
N ARG A 63 -5.92 0.98 3.43
CA ARG A 63 -5.28 0.02 2.53
C ARG A 63 -3.78 0.01 2.79
N VAL A 64 -3.28 -1.15 3.16
CA VAL A 64 -1.91 -1.36 3.62
C VAL A 64 -1.17 -2.13 2.55
N TYR A 65 -0.13 -1.54 1.98
CA TYR A 65 0.75 -2.19 1.00
C TYR A 65 2.08 -2.57 1.66
N SER A 66 2.69 -3.67 1.20
CA SER A 66 4.08 -3.97 1.52
C SER A 66 5.03 -3.06 0.75
N LEU A 67 6.12 -2.71 1.39
CA LEU A 67 7.27 -2.07 0.79
C LEU A 67 8.51 -2.91 1.11
N ASP A 68 9.25 -3.26 0.09
CA ASP A 68 10.53 -3.93 0.25
C ASP A 68 11.63 -2.94 0.66
N LYS A 69 12.75 -3.46 1.15
CA LYS A 69 13.82 -2.66 1.78
C LYS A 69 14.49 -1.64 0.85
N THR A 70 14.45 -1.88 -0.45
CA THR A 70 15.09 -1.05 -1.48
C THR A 70 14.08 -0.17 -2.20
N GLY A 71 12.78 -0.36 -1.97
CA GLY A 71 11.73 0.17 -2.84
C GLY A 71 11.76 -0.47 -4.23
N GLU A 72 12.48 -1.59 -4.43
CA GLU A 72 12.63 -2.30 -5.72
C GLU A 72 11.44 -3.21 -6.06
N ASN A 73 10.55 -3.50 -5.11
CA ASN A 73 9.21 -4.07 -5.36
C ASN A 73 8.18 -2.97 -5.68
N ASN A 74 8.57 -1.69 -5.64
CA ASN A 74 7.77 -0.58 -6.16
C ASN A 74 8.57 0.59 -6.82
N PRO A 75 9.60 0.35 -7.65
CA PRO A 75 10.33 1.41 -8.33
C PRO A 75 9.44 2.09 -9.39
N TYR A 76 8.37 1.40 -9.77
CA TYR A 76 7.33 1.77 -10.73
C TYR A 76 6.15 2.51 -10.08
N SER A 77 6.14 2.72 -8.77
CA SER A 77 5.34 3.79 -8.16
C SER A 77 6.21 4.51 -7.17
N SER A 78 7.31 5.10 -7.68
CA SER A 78 8.30 5.82 -6.87
C SER A 78 7.56 6.73 -5.87
N LEU A 79 7.48 6.29 -4.62
CA LEU A 79 6.69 6.98 -3.61
C LEU A 79 7.36 8.33 -3.42
N GLN A 80 6.72 9.38 -3.91
CA GLN A 80 7.30 10.72 -3.81
C GLN A 80 7.16 11.17 -2.37
N ILE A 81 8.21 10.96 -1.59
CA ILE A 81 8.24 11.39 -0.20
C ILE A 81 8.21 12.91 -0.16
N VAL A 82 7.10 13.44 0.35
CA VAL A 82 6.88 14.88 0.49
C VAL A 82 7.29 15.38 1.88
N ASP A 83 7.36 14.47 2.85
CA ASP A 83 7.82 14.74 4.21
C ASP A 83 8.37 13.46 4.85
N GLY A 84 9.44 13.55 5.64
CA GLY A 84 10.07 12.41 6.30
C GLY A 84 10.86 11.47 5.39
N ARG A 85 10.74 10.16 5.60
CA ARG A 85 11.47 9.09 4.89
C ARG A 85 10.64 7.81 4.73
N LEU A 86 11.16 6.85 3.97
CA LEU A 86 10.63 5.47 3.90
C LEU A 86 10.81 4.72 5.24
N PRO A 87 9.99 3.69 5.51
CA PRO A 87 10.10 2.89 6.73
C PRO A 87 11.36 2.00 6.68
N GLU A 88 12.11 1.97 7.78
CA GLU A 88 13.33 1.17 7.92
C GLU A 88 13.14 0.02 8.93
N LYS A 89 12.09 0.10 9.77
CA LYS A 89 11.80 -0.86 10.84
C LYS A 89 10.34 -1.31 10.77
N GLU A 90 10.07 -2.51 11.28
CA GLU A 90 8.76 -3.16 11.21
C GLU A 90 7.63 -2.39 11.91
N ASN A 91 7.96 -1.47 12.80
CA ASN A 91 7.01 -0.60 13.48
C ASN A 91 6.95 0.82 12.90
N GLU A 92 7.40 1.00 11.67
CA GLU A 92 7.36 2.27 10.95
C GLU A 92 6.47 2.15 9.71
N CYS A 93 5.79 3.24 9.36
CA CYS A 93 4.98 3.31 8.14
C CYS A 93 5.12 4.67 7.46
N VAL A 94 4.76 4.70 6.17
CA VAL A 94 4.50 5.95 5.45
C VAL A 94 3.06 5.99 5.00
N ILE A 95 2.45 7.18 5.04
CA ILE A 95 1.03 7.37 4.71
C ILE A 95 0.87 8.32 3.53
N ASP A 96 -0.25 8.25 2.83
CA ASP A 96 -0.50 9.19 1.73
C ASP A 96 -0.64 10.64 2.24
N SER A 97 -0.25 11.60 1.41
CA SER A 97 -0.29 13.03 1.71
C SER A 97 -1.65 13.67 1.39
N GLY A 98 -2.72 12.87 1.25
CA GLY A 98 -4.06 13.35 0.91
C GLY A 98 -4.60 14.35 1.92
N LYS A 99 -5.50 15.24 1.46
CA LYS A 99 -6.05 16.33 2.30
C LYS A 99 -6.75 15.82 3.55
N LEU A 100 -7.41 14.67 3.45
CA LEU A 100 -8.09 14.02 4.58
C LEU A 100 -7.12 13.63 5.71
N LEU A 101 -5.84 13.42 5.39
CA LEU A 101 -4.79 13.01 6.32
C LEU A 101 -3.85 14.16 6.69
N ALA A 102 -4.23 15.41 6.41
CA ALA A 102 -3.41 16.59 6.72
C ALA A 102 -3.16 16.77 8.23
N HIS A 103 -4.02 16.21 9.08
CA HIS A 103 -3.88 16.27 10.53
C HIS A 103 -2.80 15.32 11.09
N TYR A 104 -2.54 14.19 10.43
CA TYR A 104 -1.45 13.28 10.78
C TYR A 104 -0.08 13.89 10.47
N LYS A 105 0.86 13.72 11.40
CA LYS A 105 2.25 14.22 11.31
C LYS A 105 3.25 13.08 11.42
N VAL A 106 4.45 13.33 10.88
CA VAL A 106 5.60 12.45 11.13
C VAL A 106 5.86 12.42 12.65
N GLY A 107 6.00 11.22 13.19
CA GLY A 107 6.10 10.94 14.63
C GLY A 107 4.81 10.43 15.26
N ASP A 108 3.64 10.64 14.63
CA ASP A 108 2.37 10.15 15.15
C ASP A 108 2.26 8.62 15.09
N LYS A 109 1.34 8.08 15.89
CA LYS A 109 1.05 6.64 15.94
C LYS A 109 -0.19 6.32 15.11
N LEU A 110 -0.08 5.23 14.37
CA LEU A 110 -1.15 4.64 13.56
C LEU A 110 -1.39 3.22 14.02
N THR A 111 -2.58 2.91 14.52
CA THR A 111 -2.94 1.56 14.95
C THR A 111 -3.92 0.93 13.98
N LEU A 112 -3.51 -0.20 13.40
CA LEU A 112 -4.31 -1.04 12.51
C LEU A 112 -5.01 -2.13 13.32
N CYS A 113 -6.30 -2.32 13.03
CA CYS A 113 -7.17 -3.23 13.76
C CYS A 113 -8.04 -4.03 12.79
N GLY A 114 -8.39 -5.25 13.20
CA GLY A 114 -9.39 -6.08 12.54
C GLY A 114 -10.79 -5.95 13.14
N ASP A 115 -11.68 -6.83 12.68
CA ASP A 115 -12.99 -7.13 13.27
C ASP A 115 -13.27 -8.64 13.18
N GLU A 116 -14.50 -9.09 13.37
CA GLU A 116 -14.87 -10.51 13.31
C GLU A 116 -14.61 -11.15 11.94
N ASP A 117 -14.67 -10.36 10.87
CA ASP A 117 -14.49 -10.80 9.49
C ASP A 117 -13.10 -10.48 8.92
N THR A 118 -12.30 -9.69 9.65
CA THR A 118 -10.99 -9.19 9.21
C THR A 118 -9.89 -9.58 10.20
N ASP A 119 -9.18 -10.67 9.94
CA ASP A 119 -8.09 -11.14 10.81
C ASP A 119 -6.77 -10.42 10.55
N ILE A 120 -6.64 -9.20 11.10
CA ILE A 120 -5.39 -8.43 11.05
C ILE A 120 -4.30 -9.05 11.92
N ASP A 121 -4.65 -9.75 13.01
CA ASP A 121 -3.70 -10.40 13.89
C ASP A 121 -3.03 -11.61 13.22
N GLY A 122 -3.75 -12.37 12.40
CA GLY A 122 -3.22 -13.42 11.54
C GLY A 122 -2.45 -12.89 10.33
N THR A 123 -2.76 -11.68 9.87
CA THR A 123 -2.15 -11.08 8.67
C THR A 123 -0.85 -10.33 8.95
N LEU A 124 -0.79 -9.55 10.03
CA LEU A 124 0.34 -8.65 10.33
C LEU A 124 1.04 -9.03 11.66
N SER A 125 2.37 -8.90 11.70
CA SER A 125 3.19 -9.11 12.92
C SER A 125 3.20 -7.90 13.84
N VAL A 126 3.01 -6.70 13.29
CA VAL A 126 2.93 -5.43 14.00
C VAL A 126 1.64 -4.73 13.63
N LYS A 127 1.00 -4.10 14.62
CA LYS A 127 -0.28 -3.38 14.45
C LYS A 127 -0.19 -1.89 14.74
N GLU A 128 0.78 -1.48 15.54
CA GLU A 128 1.03 -0.07 15.84
C GLU A 128 2.29 0.39 15.12
N PHE A 129 2.14 1.41 14.30
CA PHE A 129 3.19 1.98 13.48
C PHE A 129 3.44 3.42 13.87
N THR A 130 4.69 3.85 13.84
CA THR A 130 5.07 5.25 13.85
C THR A 130 5.12 5.75 12.41
N ILE A 131 4.40 6.84 12.13
CA ILE A 131 4.43 7.49 10.83
C ILE A 131 5.81 8.16 10.68
N VAL A 132 6.64 7.67 9.77
CA VAL A 132 7.99 8.21 9.52
C VAL A 132 8.09 9.04 8.24
N GLY A 133 7.02 9.07 7.45
CA GLY A 133 6.96 9.90 6.25
C GLY A 133 5.56 9.97 5.64
N LYS A 134 5.42 10.91 4.72
CA LYS A 134 4.21 11.11 3.91
C LYS A 134 4.60 11.08 2.45
N PHE A 135 3.79 10.43 1.61
CA PHE A 135 4.07 10.30 0.18
C PHE A 135 2.91 10.80 -0.68
N ALA A 136 3.24 11.35 -1.84
CA ALA A 136 2.28 11.59 -2.90
C ALA A 136 2.25 10.36 -3.82
N SER A 137 1.07 9.76 -3.99
CA SER A 137 0.89 8.62 -4.88
C SER A 137 0.56 9.08 -6.30
N PRO A 138 1.20 8.51 -7.33
CA PRO A 138 0.72 8.64 -8.71
C PRO A 138 -0.50 7.75 -9.01
N MET A 139 -0.71 6.69 -8.23
CA MET A 139 -1.75 5.68 -8.48
C MET A 139 -3.17 6.22 -8.31
N TYR A 140 -3.33 7.31 -7.56
CA TYR A 140 -4.63 7.87 -7.22
C TYR A 140 -4.60 9.37 -7.44
N ILE A 141 -5.17 9.83 -8.56
CA ILE A 141 -5.30 11.28 -8.85
C ILE A 141 -6.36 11.91 -7.94
N SER A 142 -7.44 11.16 -7.66
CA SER A 142 -8.54 11.59 -6.81
C SER A 142 -8.72 10.66 -5.62
N ASP A 143 -9.09 11.23 -4.46
CA ASP A 143 -9.47 10.46 -3.27
C ASP A 143 -10.66 9.53 -3.55
N ALA A 144 -11.51 9.86 -4.52
CA ALA A 144 -12.63 9.02 -4.95
C ALA A 144 -12.19 7.77 -5.74
N GLU A 145 -10.95 7.72 -6.22
CA GLU A 145 -10.41 6.65 -7.06
C GLU A 145 -9.55 5.66 -6.26
N ARG A 146 -9.48 5.78 -4.93
CA ARG A 146 -8.73 4.88 -4.02
C ARG A 146 -9.24 3.42 -4.03
N GLY A 147 -10.34 3.18 -4.74
CA GLY A 147 -10.95 1.89 -4.96
C GLY A 147 -11.92 1.50 -3.85
N ASN A 148 -12.60 0.38 -4.08
CA ASN A 148 -13.51 -0.21 -3.11
C ASN A 148 -12.78 -1.24 -2.23
N THR A 149 -13.39 -1.53 -1.10
CA THR A 149 -12.96 -2.55 -0.14
C THR A 149 -14.17 -3.37 0.29
N THR A 150 -13.93 -4.60 0.76
CA THR A 150 -14.98 -5.47 1.29
C THR A 150 -15.23 -5.27 2.78
N ILE A 151 -14.41 -4.45 3.46
CA ILE A 151 -14.54 -4.17 4.89
C ILE A 151 -15.09 -2.74 5.13
N GLY A 152 -15.81 -2.55 6.24
CA GLY A 152 -16.35 -1.25 6.64
C GLY A 152 -17.33 -0.63 5.65
N SER A 153 -17.22 0.68 5.41
CA SER A 153 -18.12 1.44 4.52
C SER A 153 -17.85 1.22 3.02
N GLY A 154 -17.03 0.23 2.66
CA GLY A 154 -16.71 -0.11 1.28
C GLY A 154 -15.82 0.90 0.54
N SER A 155 -15.25 1.87 1.26
CA SER A 155 -14.39 2.94 0.71
C SER A 155 -13.06 3.03 1.47
N VAL A 156 -11.96 3.13 0.73
CA VAL A 156 -10.61 3.29 1.29
C VAL A 156 -10.40 4.75 1.71
N TYR A 157 -10.12 4.96 3.00
CA TYR A 157 -9.89 6.28 3.57
C TYR A 157 -8.42 6.71 3.44
N MET A 158 -7.49 5.81 3.76
CA MET A 158 -6.06 6.07 3.69
C MET A 158 -5.30 4.93 3.02
N ILE A 159 -4.16 5.27 2.45
CA ILE A 159 -3.20 4.29 1.95
C ILE A 159 -1.92 4.44 2.74
N CYS A 160 -1.36 3.32 3.18
CA CYS A 160 -0.07 3.29 3.83
C CYS A 160 0.81 2.17 3.29
N TYR A 161 2.11 2.36 3.42
CA TYR A 161 3.13 1.36 3.14
C TYR A 161 3.86 1.00 4.43
N ILE A 162 4.05 -0.29 4.65
CA ILE A 162 4.81 -0.87 5.77
C ILE A 162 5.85 -1.84 5.24
N PRO A 163 6.93 -2.14 5.99
CA PRO A 163 7.91 -3.14 5.55
C PRO A 163 7.25 -4.48 5.24
N GLU A 164 7.73 -5.12 4.17
CA GLU A 164 7.22 -6.43 3.73
C GLU A 164 7.31 -7.50 4.83
N SER A 165 8.34 -7.45 5.68
CA SER A 165 8.50 -8.38 6.81
C SER A 165 7.41 -8.28 7.87
N CYS A 166 6.53 -7.27 7.79
CA CYS A 166 5.37 -7.16 8.66
C CYS A 166 4.23 -8.10 8.26
N PHE A 167 4.21 -8.60 7.02
CA PHE A 167 3.19 -9.55 6.56
C PHE A 167 3.57 -10.98 6.96
N LYS A 168 2.60 -11.75 7.47
CA LYS A 168 2.78 -13.15 7.90
C LYS A 168 2.48 -14.17 6.82
N THR A 169 1.95 -13.74 5.68
CA THR A 169 1.53 -14.63 4.59
C THR A 169 2.71 -15.05 3.72
N GLU A 170 2.77 -16.33 3.39
CA GLU A 170 3.78 -16.89 2.49
C GLU A 170 3.46 -16.61 1.01
N VAL A 171 2.19 -16.38 0.68
CA VAL A 171 1.72 -16.11 -0.70
C VAL A 171 1.47 -14.62 -0.93
N TYR A 172 1.91 -14.11 -2.09
CA TYR A 172 1.69 -12.72 -2.48
C TYR A 172 0.22 -12.47 -2.75
N THR A 173 -0.34 -11.35 -2.26
CA THR A 173 -1.77 -11.04 -2.50
C THR A 173 -1.98 -10.19 -3.74
N GLN A 174 -0.90 -9.63 -4.30
CA GLN A 174 -0.92 -8.89 -5.55
C GLN A 174 0.35 -9.10 -6.37
N VAL A 175 0.23 -8.81 -7.67
CA VAL A 175 1.35 -8.65 -8.60
C VAL A 175 1.10 -7.41 -9.43
N MET A 176 2.11 -6.56 -9.55
CA MET A 176 2.12 -5.34 -10.35
C MET A 176 3.13 -5.43 -11.50
#